data_AF-A0AAC9VCN8-F1
#
_entry.id   AF-A0AAC9VCN8-F1
#
_cell.length_a   1.000
_cell.length_b   1.000
_cell.length_c   1.000
_cell.angle_alpha   90.00
_cell.angle_beta   90.00
_cell.angle_gamma   90.00
#
_symmetry.space_group_name_H-M   'P 1'
#
loop_
_entity.id
_entity.type
_entity.pdbx_description
1 polymer ?
#
loop_
_entity_poly.entity_id
_entity_poly.type
_entity_poly.pdbx_seq_one_letter_code
_entity_poly.pdbx_strand_id
1 'polypeptide(L)'
;MKLIRTGSLSLLVGLFVSVSVSPIATAAPASSPSADLQAAAIRTVQDYVQKAYGPYYTIDAYDSNAKSFSIADGKLSAQIDIHLVKTLKSKSVEEIPYVQGLMKGAETLKLSKDRNAARAASYVEQRKKEFQEYIGAKQEQNDSFLLTAQVNDGAMEASTLKLEFQNVEEWIPASAFVPASPSALALSGVQDLSAAASDSISVKPSAAVAAVSYDRLAARDYANKWTSERSPGDPDPTKYNTKEYGTYYDNDCANFVSQALKAGGIPTDATWKPYTIAWINTGQNRDDGLMDYMVGTKGYFKKATKTTTAAGGIINDVQEGNSHVMMVVANDGTTMTYSAHTTDRLKHSFATFSTSAYEFYVFNA
;
A
#
# COMPACT_ATOMS: atom_id res chain seq x y z
N MET A 1 49.34 91.86 33.55
CA MET A 1 50.24 90.93 34.26
C MET A 1 50.08 89.55 33.64
N LYS A 2 51.17 88.96 33.13
CA LYS A 2 51.37 87.55 32.67
C LYS A 2 50.61 86.99 31.43
N LEU A 3 51.31 87.06 30.28
CA LEU A 3 51.72 86.03 29.30
C LEU A 3 50.99 84.66 29.14
N ILE A 4 50.82 84.30 27.84
CA ILE A 4 50.98 82.97 27.17
C ILE A 4 49.80 81.97 27.34
N ARG A 5 49.26 81.24 26.33
CA ARG A 5 49.86 80.41 25.25
C ARG A 5 48.84 80.10 24.13
N THR A 6 49.37 79.87 22.94
CA THR A 6 48.75 79.30 21.72
C THR A 6 48.25 77.86 21.87
N GLY A 7 47.20 77.51 21.11
CA GLY A 7 46.80 76.12 20.81
C GLY A 7 45.90 76.05 19.58
N SER A 8 46.43 75.54 18.47
CA SER A 8 45.67 75.13 17.28
C SER A 8 44.96 73.81 17.53
N LEU A 9 43.73 73.62 17.03
CA LEU A 9 43.18 72.28 16.82
C LEU A 9 42.32 72.22 15.56
N SER A 10 42.66 71.22 14.76
CA SER A 10 42.31 70.97 13.37
C SER A 10 40.84 70.63 13.15
N LEU A 11 40.28 71.17 12.05
CA LEU A 11 38.98 70.80 11.51
C LEU A 11 39.12 69.48 10.74
N LEU A 12 38.52 68.40 11.25
CA LEU A 12 38.44 67.10 10.56
C LEU A 12 37.32 67.17 9.51
N VAL A 13 37.68 67.18 8.22
CA VAL A 13 36.73 66.99 7.11
C VAL A 13 36.66 65.50 6.81
N GLY A 14 35.57 64.85 7.24
CA GLY A 14 35.29 63.45 6.93
C GLY A 14 34.73 63.31 5.50
N LEU A 15 35.53 62.76 4.59
CA LEU A 15 35.12 62.39 3.25
C LEU A 15 34.38 61.04 3.31
N PHE A 16 33.05 61.04 3.24
CA PHE A 16 32.27 59.81 3.08
C PHE A 16 32.34 59.35 1.63
N VAL A 17 33.18 58.35 1.35
CA VAL A 17 33.14 57.59 0.10
C VAL A 17 32.08 56.51 0.25
N SER A 18 30.91 56.71 -0.37
CA SER A 18 29.91 55.66 -0.53
C SER A 18 30.38 54.67 -1.60
N VAL A 19 30.98 53.56 -1.17
CA VAL A 19 31.22 52.42 -2.07
C VAL A 19 29.91 51.65 -2.20
N SER A 20 29.26 51.81 -3.34
CA SER A 20 28.11 50.99 -3.75
C SER A 20 28.61 49.57 -4.00
N VAL A 21 28.57 48.70 -2.99
CA VAL A 21 28.80 47.27 -3.17
C VAL A 21 27.51 46.68 -3.73
N SER A 22 27.44 46.54 -5.05
CA SER A 22 26.40 45.70 -5.66
C SER A 22 26.54 44.29 -5.09
N PRO A 23 25.48 43.68 -4.56
CA PRO A 23 25.55 42.28 -4.13
C PRO A 23 25.86 41.45 -5.38
N ILE A 24 27.00 40.77 -5.37
CA ILE A 24 27.29 39.70 -6.33
C ILE A 24 26.23 38.64 -6.06
N ALA A 25 25.25 38.55 -6.95
CA ALA A 25 24.34 37.42 -6.99
C ALA A 25 25.18 36.19 -7.29
N THR A 26 25.50 35.40 -6.25
CA THR A 26 26.04 34.06 -6.43
C THR A 26 24.96 33.25 -7.13
N ALA A 27 25.14 33.03 -8.44
CA ALA A 27 24.34 32.06 -9.17
C ALA A 27 24.40 30.74 -8.40
N ALA A 28 23.24 30.15 -8.10
CA ALA A 28 23.18 28.80 -7.56
C ALA A 28 24.01 27.88 -8.48
N PRO A 29 24.84 26.98 -7.93
CA PRO A 29 25.63 26.08 -8.77
C PRO A 29 24.68 25.33 -9.69
N ALA A 30 24.96 25.38 -11.00
CA ALA A 30 24.19 24.61 -11.98
C ALA A 30 24.24 23.13 -11.58
N SER A 31 23.07 22.50 -11.47
CA SER A 31 22.96 21.06 -11.24
C SER A 31 23.66 20.28 -12.36
N SER A 32 24.20 19.11 -12.03
CA SER A 32 24.74 18.23 -13.06
C SER A 32 23.59 17.67 -13.91
N PRO A 33 23.79 17.38 -15.21
CA PRO A 33 22.76 16.78 -16.06
C PRO A 33 22.16 15.49 -15.47
N SER A 34 22.96 14.72 -14.72
CA SER A 34 22.51 13.52 -14.00
C SER A 34 21.53 13.86 -12.86
N ALA A 35 21.79 14.90 -12.08
CA ALA A 35 20.90 15.34 -11.01
C ALA A 35 19.56 15.88 -11.54
N ASP A 36 19.60 16.59 -12.68
CA ASP A 36 18.38 17.08 -13.35
C ASP A 36 17.51 15.94 -13.88
N LEU A 37 18.12 14.93 -14.50
CA LEU A 37 17.43 13.74 -14.98
C LEU A 37 16.85 12.91 -13.83
N GLN A 38 17.57 12.77 -12.71
CA GLN A 38 17.05 12.11 -11.52
C GLN A 38 15.84 12.86 -10.94
N ALA A 39 15.93 14.19 -10.84
CA ALA A 39 14.80 15.02 -10.40
C ALA A 39 13.62 14.97 -11.38
N ALA A 40 13.88 14.82 -12.68
CA ALA A 40 12.83 14.67 -13.70
C ALA A 40 12.15 13.29 -13.61
N ALA A 41 12.90 12.22 -13.37
CA ALA A 41 12.35 10.88 -13.13
C ALA A 41 11.46 10.85 -11.88
N ILE A 42 11.92 11.45 -10.77
CA ILE A 42 11.12 11.60 -9.54
C ILE A 42 9.81 12.35 -9.82
N ARG A 43 9.89 13.51 -10.50
CA ARG A 43 8.70 14.31 -10.87
C ARG A 43 7.73 13.54 -11.75
N THR A 44 8.24 12.74 -12.69
CA THR A 44 7.40 11.91 -13.57
C THR A 44 6.55 10.92 -12.76
N VAL A 45 7.15 10.25 -11.78
CA VAL A 45 6.43 9.31 -10.90
C VAL A 45 5.43 10.06 -10.02
N GLN A 46 5.82 11.20 -9.46
CA GLN A 46 4.92 12.04 -8.67
C GLN A 46 3.69 12.49 -9.46
N ASP A 47 3.88 13.06 -10.65
CA ASP A 47 2.78 13.51 -11.52
C ASP A 47 1.86 12.35 -11.90
N TYR A 48 2.44 11.17 -12.16
CA TYR A 48 1.69 9.95 -12.46
C TYR A 48 0.77 9.55 -11.29
N VAL A 49 1.32 9.46 -10.08
CA VAL A 49 0.58 9.08 -8.86
C VAL A 49 -0.51 10.10 -8.54
N GLN A 50 -0.18 11.40 -8.60
CA GLN A 50 -1.15 12.47 -8.37
C GLN A 50 -2.31 12.42 -9.35
N LYS A 51 -2.03 12.16 -10.64
CA LYS A 51 -3.07 11.99 -11.66
C LYS A 51 -3.92 10.74 -11.43
N ALA A 52 -3.29 9.62 -11.09
CA ALA A 52 -3.98 8.35 -10.86
C ALA A 52 -4.94 8.42 -9.66
N TYR A 53 -4.51 9.04 -8.56
CA TYR A 53 -5.25 9.05 -7.30
C TYR A 53 -6.10 10.31 -7.10
N GLY A 54 -5.79 11.40 -7.79
CA GLY A 54 -6.48 12.69 -7.67
C GLY A 54 -8.00 12.62 -7.78
N PRO A 55 -8.63 11.75 -8.59
CA PRO A 55 -10.09 11.62 -8.63
C PRO A 55 -10.70 11.09 -7.32
N TYR A 56 -9.97 10.27 -6.56
CA TYR A 56 -10.51 9.50 -5.43
C TYR A 56 -10.02 9.98 -4.07
N TYR A 57 -8.83 10.59 -4.04
CA TYR A 57 -8.12 10.93 -2.80
C TYR A 57 -7.72 12.41 -2.76
N THR A 58 -7.66 12.93 -1.54
CA THR A 58 -6.80 14.06 -1.21
C THR A 58 -5.44 13.49 -0.84
N ILE A 59 -4.37 13.91 -1.50
CA ILE A 59 -3.00 13.54 -1.14
C ILE A 59 -2.53 14.57 -0.12
N ASP A 60 -2.47 14.15 1.14
CA ASP A 60 -2.18 15.00 2.29
C ASP A 60 -0.66 15.21 2.47
N ALA A 61 0.14 14.20 2.12
CA ALA A 61 1.59 14.25 2.07
C ALA A 61 2.11 13.32 0.98
N TYR A 62 3.25 13.67 0.40
CA TYR A 62 3.92 12.88 -0.63
C TYR A 62 5.42 13.11 -0.52
N ASP A 63 6.16 12.02 -0.29
CA ASP A 63 7.61 11.96 -0.29
C ASP A 63 8.06 10.93 -1.31
N SER A 64 9.18 11.17 -1.97
CA SER A 64 9.75 10.22 -2.92
C SER A 64 11.26 10.33 -2.96
N ASN A 65 11.91 9.21 -3.25
CA ASN A 65 13.35 9.13 -3.37
C ASN A 65 13.73 8.15 -4.48
N ALA A 66 14.82 8.45 -5.20
CA ALA A 66 15.39 7.45 -6.08
C ALA A 66 16.17 6.44 -5.23
N LYS A 67 15.68 5.21 -5.16
CA LYS A 67 16.39 4.08 -4.54
C LYS A 67 17.60 3.68 -5.38
N SER A 68 17.45 3.73 -6.70
CA SER A 68 18.53 3.54 -7.66
C SER A 68 18.37 4.48 -8.85
N PHE A 69 19.50 4.86 -9.45
CA PHE A 69 19.54 5.70 -10.62
C PHE A 69 20.80 5.38 -11.43
N SER A 70 20.64 5.09 -12.71
CA SER A 70 21.76 4.87 -13.62
C SER A 70 21.44 5.37 -15.04
N ILE A 71 22.48 5.78 -15.74
CA ILE A 71 22.45 6.06 -17.18
C ILE A 71 23.56 5.22 -17.80
N ALA A 72 23.20 4.28 -18.65
CA ALA A 72 24.13 3.41 -19.38
C ALA A 72 23.69 3.33 -20.84
N ASP A 73 24.64 3.49 -21.77
CA ASP A 73 24.40 3.41 -23.21
C ASP A 73 23.25 4.31 -23.70
N GLY A 74 23.15 5.52 -23.15
CA GLY A 74 22.08 6.48 -23.48
C GLY A 74 20.72 6.15 -22.87
N LYS A 75 20.60 5.06 -22.10
CA LYS A 75 19.36 4.66 -21.43
C LYS A 75 19.40 4.98 -19.94
N LEU A 76 18.40 5.70 -19.47
CA LEU A 76 18.15 5.93 -18.05
C LEU A 76 17.33 4.77 -17.47
N SER A 77 17.70 4.35 -16.25
CA SER A 77 16.93 3.45 -15.40
C SER A 77 16.90 4.01 -13.98
N ALA A 78 15.71 4.20 -13.42
CA ALA A 78 15.54 4.73 -12.07
C ALA A 78 14.45 3.96 -11.32
N GLN A 79 14.79 3.45 -10.14
CA GLN A 79 13.78 2.99 -9.19
C GLN A 79 13.44 4.13 -8.24
N ILE A 80 12.18 4.55 -8.24
CA ILE A 80 11.66 5.61 -7.37
C ILE A 80 10.73 4.96 -6.35
N ASP A 81 11.13 5.02 -5.08
CA ASP A 81 10.29 4.61 -3.97
C ASP A 81 9.49 5.85 -3.52
N ILE A 82 8.23 5.65 -3.14
CA ILE A 82 7.32 6.71 -2.72
C ILE A 82 6.72 6.38 -1.35
N HIS A 83 6.43 7.41 -0.58
CA HIS A 83 5.60 7.38 0.59
C HIS A 83 4.51 8.43 0.44
N LEU A 84 3.25 8.06 0.66
CA LEU A 84 2.15 9.01 0.60
C LEU A 84 1.18 8.81 1.75
N VAL A 85 0.62 9.92 2.20
CA VAL A 85 -0.53 9.96 3.11
C VAL A 85 -1.71 10.47 2.31
N LYS A 86 -2.78 9.67 2.24
CA LYS A 86 -3.98 9.99 1.47
C LYS A 86 -5.25 9.84 2.31
N THR A 87 -6.25 10.65 1.99
CA THR A 87 -7.58 10.57 2.60
C THR A 87 -8.63 10.45 1.48
N LEU A 88 -9.61 9.55 1.64
CA LEU A 88 -10.71 9.42 0.69
C LEU A 88 -11.46 10.75 0.51
N LYS A 89 -11.82 11.07 -0.74
CA LYS A 89 -12.67 12.23 -1.02
C LYS A 89 -14.11 12.01 -0.58
N SER A 90 -14.60 10.77 -0.64
CA SER A 90 -15.91 10.37 -0.12
C SER A 90 -16.06 10.78 1.35
N LYS A 91 -17.12 11.54 1.65
CA LYS A 91 -17.42 12.08 2.99
C LYS A 91 -18.33 11.16 3.80
N SER A 92 -18.97 10.20 3.16
CA SER A 92 -19.68 9.10 3.81
C SER A 92 -19.43 7.80 3.06
N VAL A 93 -19.78 6.69 3.71
CA VAL A 93 -19.61 5.35 3.13
C VAL A 93 -20.47 5.18 1.87
N GLU A 94 -21.63 5.82 1.82
CA GLU A 94 -22.54 5.82 0.67
C GLU A 94 -21.99 6.56 -0.56
N GLU A 95 -20.97 7.41 -0.39
CA GLU A 95 -20.30 8.08 -1.50
C GLU A 95 -19.21 7.23 -2.14
N ILE A 96 -18.86 6.07 -1.57
CA ILE A 96 -17.89 5.15 -2.16
C ILE A 96 -18.57 4.43 -3.35
N PRO A 97 -18.04 4.51 -4.58
CA PRO A 97 -18.70 3.93 -5.76
C PRO A 97 -19.02 2.44 -5.62
N TYR A 98 -18.12 1.66 -5.01
CA TYR A 98 -18.37 0.25 -4.69
C TYR A 98 -19.60 0.06 -3.81
N VAL A 99 -19.75 0.86 -2.75
CA VAL A 99 -20.91 0.81 -1.84
C VAL A 99 -22.20 1.24 -2.54
N GLN A 100 -22.14 2.21 -3.45
CA GLN A 100 -23.28 2.57 -4.29
C GLN A 100 -23.76 1.38 -5.13
N GLY A 101 -22.81 0.59 -5.65
CA GLY A 101 -23.09 -0.69 -6.32
C GLY A 101 -23.84 -1.68 -5.43
N LEU A 102 -23.34 -1.90 -4.21
CA LEU A 102 -23.98 -2.75 -3.20
C LEU A 102 -25.41 -2.30 -2.90
N MET A 103 -25.60 -1.00 -2.63
CA MET A 103 -26.91 -0.42 -2.33
C MET A 103 -27.89 -0.54 -3.50
N LYS A 104 -27.43 -0.28 -4.72
CA LYS A 104 -28.23 -0.41 -5.95
C LYS A 104 -28.70 -1.85 -6.16
N GLY A 105 -27.81 -2.82 -5.98
CA GLY A 105 -28.17 -4.23 -6.07
C GLY A 105 -29.20 -4.62 -5.01
N ALA A 106 -29.06 -4.13 -3.77
CA ALA A 106 -29.97 -4.47 -2.68
C ALA A 106 -31.37 -3.87 -2.91
N GLU A 107 -31.42 -2.62 -3.39
CA GLU A 107 -32.69 -1.99 -3.77
C GLU A 107 -33.35 -2.73 -4.95
N THR A 108 -32.57 -3.21 -5.92
CA THR A 108 -33.09 -4.01 -7.04
C THR A 108 -33.78 -5.29 -6.54
N LEU A 109 -33.15 -6.04 -5.64
CA LEU A 109 -33.72 -7.25 -5.02
C LEU A 109 -34.96 -6.95 -4.18
N LYS A 110 -34.95 -5.83 -3.47
CA LYS A 110 -36.09 -5.38 -2.66
C LYS A 110 -37.30 -5.04 -3.54
N LEU A 111 -37.11 -4.28 -4.61
CA LEU A 111 -38.16 -3.88 -5.54
C LEU A 111 -38.74 -5.08 -6.31
N SER A 112 -37.91 -6.07 -6.63
CA SER A 112 -38.36 -7.32 -7.26
C SER A 112 -39.01 -8.31 -6.29
N LYS A 113 -39.07 -7.99 -4.99
CA LYS A 113 -39.53 -8.89 -3.92
C LYS A 113 -38.77 -10.22 -3.90
N ASP A 114 -37.47 -10.17 -4.20
CA ASP A 114 -36.61 -11.35 -4.14
C ASP A 114 -36.50 -11.87 -2.70
N ARG A 115 -36.53 -13.19 -2.53
CA ARG A 115 -36.38 -13.85 -1.22
C ARG A 115 -35.07 -13.51 -0.50
N ASN A 116 -34.04 -13.11 -1.25
CA ASN A 116 -32.72 -12.77 -0.73
C ASN A 116 -32.59 -11.30 -0.33
N ALA A 117 -33.62 -10.46 -0.51
CA ALA A 117 -33.55 -9.02 -0.24
C ALA A 117 -33.12 -8.68 1.20
N ALA A 118 -33.59 -9.44 2.20
CA ALA A 118 -33.19 -9.23 3.60
C ALA A 118 -31.71 -9.55 3.83
N ARG A 119 -31.21 -10.64 3.23
CA ARG A 119 -29.79 -11.01 3.30
C ARG A 119 -28.91 -9.98 2.61
N ALA A 120 -29.32 -9.49 1.44
CA ALA A 120 -28.62 -8.44 0.72
C ALA A 120 -28.52 -7.16 1.56
N ALA A 121 -29.61 -6.73 2.20
CA ALA A 121 -29.59 -5.57 3.10
C ALA A 121 -28.61 -5.76 4.27
N SER A 122 -28.62 -6.91 4.95
CA SER A 122 -27.67 -7.21 6.03
C SER A 122 -26.22 -7.17 5.56
N TYR A 123 -25.94 -7.69 4.36
CA TYR A 123 -24.61 -7.63 3.77
C TYR A 123 -24.17 -6.19 3.48
N VAL A 124 -25.05 -5.34 2.94
CA VAL A 124 -24.76 -3.91 2.75
C VAL A 124 -24.38 -3.26 4.08
N GLU A 125 -25.15 -3.47 5.14
CA GLU A 125 -24.88 -2.86 6.45
C GLU A 125 -23.56 -3.35 7.07
N GLN A 126 -23.24 -4.65 6.90
CA GLN A 126 -21.95 -5.19 7.33
C GLN A 126 -20.79 -4.51 6.59
N ARG A 127 -20.88 -4.40 5.25
CA ARG A 127 -19.85 -3.74 4.44
C ARG A 127 -19.75 -2.25 4.78
N LYS A 128 -20.88 -1.58 5.04
CA LYS A 128 -20.86 -0.17 5.46
C LYS A 128 -20.10 0.04 6.77
N LYS A 129 -20.36 -0.81 7.76
CA LYS A 129 -19.65 -0.78 9.05
C LYS A 129 -18.15 -0.98 8.88
N GLU A 130 -17.73 -1.84 7.95
CA GLU A 130 -16.32 -2.03 7.62
C GLU A 130 -15.72 -0.78 6.99
N PHE A 131 -16.33 -0.22 5.95
CA PHE A 131 -15.79 0.94 5.25
C PHE A 131 -15.79 2.24 6.07
N GLN A 132 -16.59 2.30 7.14
CA GLN A 132 -16.65 3.46 8.02
C GLN A 132 -15.27 3.83 8.61
N GLU A 133 -14.36 2.87 8.78
CA GLU A 133 -13.01 3.13 9.30
C GLU A 133 -12.15 4.00 8.37
N TYR A 134 -12.47 4.07 7.08
CA TYR A 134 -11.69 4.82 6.08
C TYR A 134 -12.21 6.24 5.84
N ILE A 135 -13.44 6.55 6.25
CA ILE A 135 -14.04 7.87 5.99
C ILE A 135 -13.37 8.93 6.87
N GLY A 136 -12.69 9.88 6.22
CA GLY A 136 -11.93 10.94 6.88
C GLY A 136 -10.63 10.47 7.54
N ALA A 137 -10.29 9.18 7.44
CA ALA A 137 -9.05 8.65 7.98
C ALA A 137 -7.88 8.85 7.02
N LYS A 138 -6.73 9.23 7.58
CA LYS A 138 -5.46 9.27 6.87
C LYS A 138 -4.96 7.85 6.66
N GLN A 139 -4.60 7.53 5.42
CA GLN A 139 -4.07 6.25 5.02
C GLN A 139 -2.63 6.44 4.53
N GLU A 140 -1.69 5.76 5.17
CA GLU A 140 -0.31 5.68 4.73
C GLU A 140 -0.15 4.56 3.70
N GLN A 141 0.69 4.80 2.71
CA GLN A 141 1.00 3.85 1.64
C GLN A 141 2.44 4.07 1.17
N ASN A 142 3.14 2.96 0.88
CA ASN A 142 4.45 2.97 0.24
C ASN A 142 4.36 2.22 -1.08
N ASP A 143 5.10 2.63 -2.11
CA ASP A 143 5.15 1.90 -3.38
C ASP A 143 6.49 2.13 -4.07
N SER A 144 6.83 1.25 -5.02
CA SER A 144 8.03 1.40 -5.86
C SER A 144 7.66 1.46 -7.34
N PHE A 145 8.33 2.34 -8.07
CA PHE A 145 8.19 2.49 -9.51
C PHE A 145 9.53 2.31 -10.20
N LEU A 146 9.54 1.62 -11.34
CA LEU A 146 10.70 1.51 -12.22
C LEU A 146 10.43 2.34 -13.48
N LEU A 147 11.25 3.36 -13.69
CA LEU A 147 11.22 4.21 -14.87
C LEU A 147 12.41 3.88 -15.75
N THR A 148 12.15 3.65 -17.04
CA THR A 148 13.21 3.58 -18.06
C THR A 148 12.88 4.47 -19.24
N ALA A 149 13.88 5.14 -19.81
CA ALA A 149 13.72 6.00 -20.98
C ALA A 149 15.07 6.17 -21.70
N GLN A 150 15.05 6.44 -23.00
CA GLN A 150 16.23 6.95 -23.70
C GLN A 150 16.51 8.39 -23.30
N VAL A 151 17.79 8.75 -23.29
CA VAL A 151 18.29 10.09 -22.97
C VAL A 151 18.89 10.69 -24.22
N ASN A 152 18.26 11.74 -24.74
CA ASN A 152 18.75 12.53 -25.88
C ASN A 152 18.95 13.96 -25.41
N ASP A 153 20.10 14.56 -25.75
CA ASP A 153 20.43 15.96 -25.40
C ASP A 153 20.21 16.31 -23.91
N GLY A 154 20.49 15.35 -23.02
CA GLY A 154 20.36 15.53 -21.57
C GLY A 154 18.92 15.49 -21.03
N ALA A 155 17.94 15.07 -21.84
CA ALA A 155 16.54 14.93 -21.46
C ALA A 155 16.01 13.52 -21.74
N MET A 156 15.01 13.09 -20.97
CA MET A 156 14.29 11.83 -21.24
C MET A 156 13.43 11.97 -22.49
N GLU A 157 13.55 11.04 -23.42
CA GLU A 157 12.71 10.97 -24.62
C GLU A 157 11.34 10.37 -24.28
N ALA A 158 10.30 11.22 -24.28
CA ALA A 158 8.96 10.85 -23.80
C ALA A 158 8.32 9.66 -24.54
N SER A 159 8.61 9.46 -25.83
CA SER A 159 8.13 8.33 -26.65
C SER A 159 8.68 6.97 -26.19
N THR A 160 9.82 6.97 -25.50
CA THR A 160 10.52 5.75 -25.04
C THR A 160 10.29 5.46 -23.56
N LEU A 161 9.60 6.36 -22.86
CA LEU A 161 9.36 6.27 -21.44
C LEU A 161 8.47 5.07 -21.13
N LYS A 162 9.01 4.14 -20.35
CA LYS A 162 8.29 3.01 -19.77
C LYS A 162 8.27 3.20 -18.26
N LEU A 163 7.06 3.16 -17.70
CA LEU A 163 6.83 3.22 -16.26
C LEU A 163 6.18 1.91 -15.79
N GLU A 164 6.80 1.30 -14.80
CA GLU A 164 6.36 0.07 -14.16
C GLU A 164 6.15 0.30 -12.67
N PHE A 165 5.21 -0.44 -12.10
CA PHE A 165 4.85 -0.44 -10.69
C PHE A 165 5.23 -1.80 -10.10
N GLN A 166 5.83 -1.81 -8.92
CA GLN A 166 6.15 -3.04 -8.21
C GLN A 166 4.91 -3.53 -7.47
N ASN A 167 4.28 -4.60 -7.97
CA ASN A 167 3.16 -5.24 -7.29
C ASN A 167 3.70 -6.08 -6.13
N VAL A 168 3.62 -7.41 -6.21
CA VAL A 168 4.19 -8.32 -5.21
C VAL A 168 5.69 -8.48 -5.42
N GLU A 169 6.13 -9.42 -6.24
CA GLU A 169 7.55 -9.57 -6.62
C GLU A 169 7.85 -9.03 -8.03
N GLU A 170 6.80 -8.86 -8.84
CA GLU A 170 6.87 -8.49 -10.24
C GLU A 170 6.78 -6.98 -10.48
N TRP A 171 7.53 -6.53 -11.49
CA TRP A 171 7.35 -5.22 -12.12
C TRP A 171 6.32 -5.34 -13.24
N ILE A 172 5.21 -4.64 -13.09
CA ILE A 172 4.09 -4.65 -14.04
C ILE A 172 3.87 -3.24 -14.61
N PRO A 173 3.17 -3.07 -15.75
CA PRO A 173 2.86 -1.74 -16.27
C PRO A 173 2.19 -0.86 -15.22
N ALA A 174 2.66 0.38 -15.06
CA ALA A 174 2.16 1.28 -14.02
C ALA A 174 0.66 1.57 -14.16
N SER A 175 0.04 1.35 -15.33
CA SER A 175 -1.41 1.42 -15.51
C SER A 175 -2.20 0.53 -14.55
N ALA A 176 -1.59 -0.54 -14.03
CA ALA A 176 -2.21 -1.39 -13.02
C ALA A 176 -2.29 -0.73 -11.62
N PHE A 177 -1.55 0.34 -11.37
CA PHE A 177 -1.64 1.16 -10.16
C PHE A 177 -2.88 2.06 -10.15
N VAL A 178 -3.40 2.41 -11.33
CA VAL A 178 -4.56 3.31 -11.46
C VAL A 178 -5.82 2.60 -10.94
N PRO A 179 -6.55 3.19 -9.98
CA PRO A 179 -7.79 2.59 -9.49
C PRO A 179 -8.82 2.43 -10.61
N ALA A 180 -9.61 1.36 -10.54
CA ALA A 180 -10.75 1.17 -11.44
C ALA A 180 -11.69 2.38 -11.41
N SER A 181 -12.34 2.67 -12.54
CA SER A 181 -13.27 3.80 -12.65
C SER A 181 -14.43 3.69 -11.65
N PRO A 182 -15.09 4.80 -11.25
CA PRO A 182 -16.25 4.75 -10.37
C PRO A 182 -17.35 3.81 -10.88
N SER A 183 -17.59 3.76 -12.20
CA SER A 183 -18.56 2.87 -12.81
C SER A 183 -18.16 1.39 -12.70
N ALA A 184 -16.87 1.07 -12.86
CA ALA A 184 -16.37 -0.29 -12.70
C ALA A 184 -16.45 -0.73 -11.23
N LEU A 185 -16.07 0.14 -10.28
CA LEU A 185 -16.19 -0.14 -8.85
C LEU A 185 -17.66 -0.38 -8.43
N ALA A 186 -18.59 0.44 -8.92
CA ALA A 186 -20.02 0.24 -8.68
C ALA A 186 -20.53 -1.08 -9.30
N LEU A 187 -20.04 -1.46 -10.47
CA LEU A 187 -20.38 -2.75 -11.08
C LEU A 187 -19.86 -3.93 -10.24
N SER A 188 -18.62 -3.86 -9.74
CA SER A 188 -18.09 -4.86 -8.81
C SER A 188 -18.92 -4.97 -7.54
N GLY A 189 -19.41 -3.85 -7.00
CA GLY A 189 -20.35 -3.85 -5.87
C GLY A 189 -21.64 -4.63 -6.17
N VAL A 190 -22.25 -4.40 -7.33
CA VAL A 190 -23.46 -5.15 -7.73
C VAL A 190 -23.18 -6.66 -7.86
N GLN A 191 -22.04 -7.03 -8.42
CA GLN A 191 -21.64 -8.43 -8.61
C GLN A 191 -21.38 -9.13 -7.28
N ASP A 192 -20.61 -8.49 -6.39
CA ASP A 192 -20.30 -9.03 -5.06
C ASP A 192 -21.56 -9.19 -4.20
N LEU A 193 -22.48 -8.22 -4.25
CA LEU A 193 -23.77 -8.36 -3.58
C LEU A 193 -24.55 -9.54 -4.13
N SER A 194 -24.64 -9.67 -5.46
CA SER A 194 -25.40 -10.76 -6.09
C SER A 194 -24.84 -12.12 -5.68
N ALA A 195 -23.51 -12.27 -5.64
CA ALA A 195 -22.85 -13.47 -5.14
C ALA A 195 -23.17 -13.69 -3.64
N ALA A 196 -22.95 -12.68 -2.79
CA ALA A 196 -23.17 -12.79 -1.35
C ALA A 196 -24.62 -13.08 -0.97
N ALA A 197 -25.59 -12.55 -1.72
CA ALA A 197 -27.02 -12.77 -1.52
C ALA A 197 -27.48 -14.14 -2.04
N SER A 198 -26.90 -14.61 -3.14
CA SER A 198 -27.23 -15.90 -3.77
C SER A 198 -26.52 -17.08 -3.13
N ASP A 199 -25.51 -16.85 -2.30
CA ASP A 199 -24.72 -17.88 -1.63
C ASP A 199 -25.52 -18.60 -0.52
N SER A 200 -26.68 -19.17 -0.87
CA SER A 200 -27.48 -20.07 -0.02
C SER A 200 -26.77 -21.41 0.28
N ILE A 201 -25.55 -21.59 -0.24
CA ILE A 201 -24.68 -22.76 -0.07
C ILE A 201 -23.36 -22.34 0.61
N SER A 202 -23.35 -21.25 1.38
CA SER A 202 -22.27 -21.05 2.35
C SER A 202 -22.38 -22.21 3.35
N VAL A 203 -21.45 -23.16 3.29
CA VAL A 203 -21.29 -24.17 4.34
C VAL A 203 -21.17 -23.39 5.63
N LYS A 204 -22.18 -23.48 6.51
CA LYS A 204 -22.11 -22.83 7.82
C LYS A 204 -20.78 -23.26 8.45
N PRO A 205 -19.98 -22.32 8.99
CA PRO A 205 -18.77 -22.69 9.68
C PRO A 205 -19.12 -23.75 10.72
N SER A 206 -18.23 -24.73 10.89
CA SER A 206 -18.41 -25.74 11.94
C SER A 206 -18.61 -25.04 13.28
N ALA A 207 -19.31 -25.68 14.23
CA ALA A 207 -19.53 -25.09 15.55
C ALA A 207 -18.21 -24.67 16.23
N ALA A 208 -17.10 -25.36 15.93
CA ALA A 208 -15.77 -25.01 16.40
C ALA A 208 -15.23 -23.71 15.78
N VAL A 209 -15.42 -23.49 14.47
CA VAL A 209 -15.05 -22.24 13.80
C VAL A 209 -15.91 -21.08 14.29
N ALA A 210 -17.22 -21.29 14.42
CA ALA A 210 -18.15 -20.28 14.92
C ALA A 210 -17.87 -19.83 16.37
N ALA A 211 -17.15 -20.65 17.15
CA ALA A 211 -16.73 -20.32 18.51
C ALA A 211 -15.42 -19.51 18.56
N VAL A 212 -14.69 -19.40 17.45
CA VAL A 212 -13.45 -18.60 17.37
C VAL A 212 -13.82 -17.14 17.11
N SER A 213 -13.30 -16.25 17.95
CA SER A 213 -13.36 -14.81 17.71
C SER A 213 -12.05 -14.36 17.04
N TYR A 214 -12.17 -13.72 15.88
CA TYR A 214 -11.03 -13.16 15.15
C TYR A 214 -11.14 -11.64 15.07
N ASP A 215 -10.18 -10.95 15.69
CA ASP A 215 -9.98 -9.52 15.56
C ASP A 215 -9.09 -9.22 14.35
N ARG A 216 -9.75 -8.96 13.22
CA ARG A 216 -9.08 -8.62 11.96
C ARG A 216 -8.20 -7.37 12.06
N LEU A 217 -8.55 -6.43 12.95
CA LEU A 217 -7.80 -5.18 13.10
C LEU A 217 -6.54 -5.43 13.92
N ALA A 218 -6.59 -6.27 14.95
CA ALA A 218 -5.40 -6.70 15.67
C ALA A 218 -4.41 -7.44 14.75
N ALA A 219 -4.89 -8.29 13.84
CA ALA A 219 -4.05 -8.95 12.85
C ALA A 219 -3.40 -7.95 11.87
N ARG A 220 -4.18 -7.00 11.33
CA ARG A 220 -3.66 -5.89 10.52
C ARG A 220 -2.58 -5.11 11.27
N ASP A 221 -2.87 -4.70 12.50
CA ASP A 221 -1.99 -3.84 13.28
C ASP A 221 -0.69 -4.57 13.64
N TYR A 222 -0.76 -5.88 13.89
CA TYR A 222 0.43 -6.73 14.02
C TYR A 222 1.27 -6.70 12.74
N ALA A 223 0.64 -6.92 11.58
CA ALA A 223 1.34 -6.96 10.30
C ALA A 223 2.04 -5.63 10.00
N ASN A 224 1.37 -4.49 10.21
CA ASN A 224 1.96 -3.17 10.03
C ASN A 224 3.10 -2.87 11.03
N LYS A 225 3.00 -3.36 12.26
CA LYS A 225 4.02 -3.14 13.30
C LYS A 225 5.31 -3.87 13.00
N TRP A 226 5.19 -5.11 12.54
CA TRP A 226 6.30 -6.04 12.35
C TRP A 226 6.62 -6.21 10.87
N THR A 227 6.69 -5.12 10.11
CA THR A 227 7.34 -5.09 8.80
C THR A 227 7.82 -3.67 8.50
N SER A 228 8.58 -3.52 7.42
CA SER A 228 9.05 -2.24 6.90
C SER A 228 9.21 -2.33 5.39
N GLU A 229 9.69 -1.23 4.79
CA GLU A 229 10.22 -1.25 3.44
C GLU A 229 11.57 -1.97 3.41
N ARG A 230 11.77 -2.85 2.42
CA ARG A 230 13.08 -3.44 2.19
C ARG A 230 14.07 -2.39 1.70
N SER A 231 15.02 -2.04 2.55
CA SER A 231 16.21 -1.28 2.16
C SER A 231 17.16 -2.17 1.34
N PRO A 232 18.00 -1.61 0.45
CA PRO A 232 19.06 -2.39 -0.20
C PRO A 232 19.96 -3.04 0.87
N GLY A 233 19.98 -4.38 0.92
CA GLY A 233 20.75 -5.15 1.90
C GLY A 233 19.89 -6.09 2.76
N ASP A 234 20.37 -6.33 3.98
CA ASP A 234 19.75 -7.25 4.93
C ASP A 234 18.40 -6.71 5.46
N PRO A 235 17.45 -7.60 5.80
CA PRO A 235 16.20 -7.21 6.45
C PRO A 235 16.45 -6.44 7.75
N ASP A 236 15.60 -5.47 8.09
CA ASP A 236 15.68 -4.77 9.38
C ASP A 236 15.21 -5.71 10.51
N PRO A 237 16.10 -6.25 11.36
CA PRO A 237 15.73 -7.25 12.36
C PRO A 237 14.79 -6.70 13.44
N THR A 238 14.69 -5.37 13.60
CA THR A 238 13.75 -4.74 14.54
C THR A 238 12.30 -4.81 14.07
N LYS A 239 12.11 -5.12 12.79
CA LYS A 239 10.81 -5.28 12.13
C LYS A 239 10.37 -6.73 12.07
N TYR A 240 11.09 -7.61 12.75
CA TYR A 240 10.73 -8.99 12.99
C TYR A 240 10.47 -9.16 14.49
N ASN A 241 9.42 -9.89 14.89
CA ASN A 241 9.13 -10.14 16.31
C ASN A 241 10.06 -11.21 16.90
N THR A 242 11.37 -10.94 16.84
CA THR A 242 12.46 -11.84 17.22
C THR A 242 12.48 -12.17 18.72
N LYS A 243 11.76 -11.40 19.53
CA LYS A 243 11.59 -11.68 20.96
C LYS A 243 10.72 -12.91 21.22
N GLU A 244 9.75 -13.16 20.33
CA GLU A 244 8.73 -14.19 20.52
C GLU A 244 8.85 -15.33 19.50
N TYR A 245 9.33 -15.01 18.28
CA TYR A 245 9.40 -15.95 17.16
C TYR A 245 10.80 -15.98 16.54
N GLY A 246 11.21 -17.15 16.08
CA GLY A 246 12.32 -17.29 15.13
C GLY A 246 11.99 -16.64 13.79
N THR A 247 13.05 -16.26 13.08
CA THR A 247 12.97 -15.54 11.80
C THR A 247 13.59 -16.36 10.67
N TYR A 248 12.93 -16.37 9.53
CA TYR A 248 13.41 -16.98 8.30
C TYR A 248 13.65 -15.90 7.25
N TYR A 249 14.76 -15.17 7.37
CA TYR A 249 15.07 -14.07 6.44
C TYR A 249 14.94 -14.53 4.98
N ASP A 250 14.30 -13.67 4.17
CA ASP A 250 13.98 -13.90 2.76
C ASP A 250 12.99 -15.07 2.47
N ASN A 251 12.44 -15.73 3.50
CA ASN A 251 11.43 -16.80 3.37
C ASN A 251 10.37 -16.77 4.49
N ASP A 252 10.14 -15.62 5.12
CA ASP A 252 9.34 -15.52 6.35
C ASP A 252 7.83 -15.33 6.11
N CYS A 253 7.37 -15.25 4.87
CA CYS A 253 5.98 -14.85 4.54
C CYS A 253 4.89 -15.58 5.35
N ALA A 254 4.93 -16.92 5.38
CA ALA A 254 3.95 -17.72 6.14
C ALA A 254 4.13 -17.59 7.65
N ASN A 255 5.37 -17.51 8.15
CA ASN A 255 5.65 -17.29 9.56
C ASN A 255 5.09 -15.94 10.02
N PHE A 256 5.33 -14.88 9.24
CA PHE A 256 4.81 -13.54 9.49
C PHE A 256 3.29 -13.48 9.49
N VAL A 257 2.63 -14.03 8.46
CA VAL A 257 1.16 -14.07 8.40
C VAL A 257 0.61 -14.92 9.56
N SER A 258 1.22 -16.05 9.89
CA SER A 258 0.79 -16.87 11.04
C SER A 258 0.84 -16.10 12.36
N GLN A 259 1.90 -15.33 12.59
CA GLN A 259 1.99 -14.47 13.77
C GLN A 259 0.89 -13.39 13.80
N ALA A 260 0.59 -12.77 12.65
CA ALA A 260 -0.50 -11.80 12.54
C ALA A 260 -1.87 -12.44 12.83
N LEU A 261 -2.13 -13.63 12.29
CA LEU A 261 -3.35 -14.39 12.55
C LEU A 261 -3.48 -14.77 14.04
N LYS A 262 -2.38 -15.15 14.68
CA LYS A 262 -2.33 -15.44 16.12
C LYS A 262 -2.64 -14.19 16.95
N ALA A 263 -2.07 -13.05 16.60
CA ALA A 263 -2.36 -11.77 17.23
C ALA A 263 -3.83 -11.34 17.05
N GLY A 264 -4.44 -11.70 15.92
CA GLY A 264 -5.88 -11.57 15.69
C GLY A 264 -6.76 -12.56 16.47
N GLY A 265 -6.18 -13.48 17.25
CA GLY A 265 -6.94 -14.36 18.14
C GLY A 265 -7.22 -15.77 17.61
N ILE A 266 -6.68 -16.16 16.45
CA ILE A 266 -6.78 -17.56 16.00
C ILE A 266 -6.07 -18.47 17.01
N PRO A 267 -6.77 -19.49 17.58
CA PRO A 267 -6.16 -20.38 18.55
C PRO A 267 -5.14 -21.31 17.88
N THR A 268 -4.04 -21.55 18.57
CA THR A 268 -3.02 -22.54 18.17
C THR A 268 -3.40 -23.92 18.68
N ASP A 269 -2.95 -24.95 17.98
CA ASP A 269 -3.07 -26.34 18.42
C ASP A 269 -1.79 -27.14 18.14
N ALA A 270 -1.89 -28.48 18.14
CA ALA A 270 -0.73 -29.33 17.89
C ALA A 270 -0.18 -29.21 16.45
N THR A 271 -1.04 -28.85 15.49
CA THR A 271 -0.71 -28.77 14.06
C THR A 271 -0.28 -27.35 13.68
N TRP A 272 -1.04 -26.34 14.08
CA TRP A 272 -0.72 -24.93 13.83
C TRP A 272 -0.23 -24.24 15.10
N LYS A 273 1.09 -24.12 15.19
CA LYS A 273 1.83 -23.45 16.26
C LYS A 273 3.20 -23.05 15.73
N PRO A 274 3.94 -22.15 16.41
CA PRO A 274 5.25 -21.72 15.95
C PRO A 274 6.15 -22.88 15.52
N TYR A 275 6.78 -22.71 14.36
CA TYR A 275 7.78 -23.61 13.76
C TYR A 275 7.24 -24.93 13.16
N THR A 276 5.94 -25.19 13.16
CA THR A 276 5.37 -26.32 12.40
C THR A 276 5.21 -25.96 10.92
N ILE A 277 5.07 -26.96 10.04
CA ILE A 277 4.88 -26.75 8.60
C ILE A 277 3.67 -25.84 8.33
N ALA A 278 2.54 -26.11 8.98
CA ALA A 278 1.34 -25.29 8.86
C ALA A 278 1.54 -23.83 9.31
N TRP A 279 2.60 -23.52 10.06
CA TRP A 279 2.91 -22.16 10.50
C TRP A 279 3.92 -21.46 9.60
N ILE A 280 4.99 -22.14 9.18
CA ILE A 280 6.12 -21.52 8.47
C ILE A 280 6.10 -21.74 6.95
N ASN A 281 5.17 -22.52 6.42
CA ASN A 281 5.06 -22.80 4.99
C ASN A 281 3.68 -22.39 4.46
N THR A 282 3.61 -21.95 3.21
CA THR A 282 2.36 -21.50 2.58
C THR A 282 1.41 -22.67 2.27
N GLY A 283 1.94 -23.84 1.89
CA GLY A 283 1.17 -25.01 1.43
C GLY A 283 1.30 -25.33 -0.06
N GLN A 284 1.93 -24.46 -0.86
CA GLN A 284 1.91 -24.64 -2.33
C GLN A 284 2.87 -25.72 -2.83
N ASN A 285 4.04 -25.87 -2.19
CA ASN A 285 5.06 -26.84 -2.59
C ASN A 285 5.09 -28.08 -1.69
N ARG A 286 4.22 -28.12 -0.67
CA ARG A 286 4.12 -29.18 0.35
C ARG A 286 2.71 -29.16 0.92
N ASP A 287 2.08 -30.33 1.03
CA ASP A 287 0.83 -30.47 1.77
C ASP A 287 1.03 -30.05 3.25
N ASP A 288 -0.05 -29.64 3.90
CA ASP A 288 -0.14 -29.25 5.32
C ASP A 288 0.48 -27.88 5.67
N GLY A 289 0.53 -26.95 4.71
CA GLY A 289 0.94 -25.57 4.96
C GLY A 289 -0.16 -24.69 5.59
N LEU A 290 0.15 -23.41 5.73
CA LEU A 290 -0.73 -22.40 6.33
C LEU A 290 -2.09 -22.35 5.66
N MET A 291 -2.12 -22.29 4.33
CA MET A 291 -3.38 -22.16 3.60
C MET A 291 -4.18 -23.46 3.67
N ASP A 292 -3.53 -24.63 3.61
CA ASP A 292 -4.18 -25.93 3.78
C ASP A 292 -4.83 -26.05 5.16
N TYR A 293 -4.15 -25.57 6.20
CA TYR A 293 -4.67 -25.61 7.56
C TYR A 293 -5.82 -24.61 7.75
N MET A 294 -5.62 -23.34 7.38
CA MET A 294 -6.57 -22.25 7.61
C MET A 294 -7.86 -22.42 6.80
N VAL A 295 -7.76 -22.94 5.58
CA VAL A 295 -8.89 -23.08 4.66
C VAL A 295 -9.43 -24.51 4.65
N GLY A 296 -8.56 -25.51 4.47
CA GLY A 296 -8.97 -26.91 4.30
C GLY A 296 -9.27 -27.61 5.62
N THR A 297 -8.31 -27.62 6.55
CA THR A 297 -8.38 -28.43 7.78
C THR A 297 -9.31 -27.82 8.82
N LYS A 298 -9.18 -26.51 9.09
CA LYS A 298 -10.00 -25.82 10.10
C LYS A 298 -11.17 -25.07 9.49
N GLY A 299 -11.03 -24.56 8.27
CA GLY A 299 -12.06 -23.72 7.65
C GLY A 299 -12.27 -22.37 8.36
N TYR A 300 -11.23 -21.86 9.03
CA TYR A 300 -11.23 -20.52 9.64
C TYR A 300 -11.31 -19.43 8.57
N PHE A 301 -10.79 -19.68 7.37
CA PHE A 301 -10.83 -18.75 6.26
C PHE A 301 -11.58 -19.35 5.08
N LYS A 302 -12.31 -18.49 4.36
CA LYS A 302 -13.01 -18.85 3.13
C LYS A 302 -12.54 -17.98 1.98
N LYS A 303 -12.61 -18.55 0.78
CA LYS A 303 -12.25 -17.85 -0.45
C LYS A 303 -13.14 -16.62 -0.65
N ALA A 304 -12.53 -15.56 -1.13
CA ALA A 304 -13.11 -14.26 -1.37
C ALA A 304 -12.58 -13.69 -2.69
N THR A 305 -13.00 -12.47 -3.00
CA THR A 305 -12.47 -11.67 -4.12
C THR A 305 -11.57 -10.57 -3.57
N LYS A 306 -10.80 -9.92 -4.44
CA LYS A 306 -10.04 -8.72 -4.07
C LYS A 306 -10.95 -7.68 -3.41
N THR A 307 -12.13 -7.41 -3.97
CA THR A 307 -13.05 -6.36 -3.49
C THR A 307 -13.76 -6.71 -2.18
N THR A 308 -13.88 -8.01 -1.85
CA THR A 308 -14.55 -8.47 -0.62
C THR A 308 -13.58 -8.78 0.52
N THR A 309 -12.27 -8.77 0.26
CA THR A 309 -11.25 -9.06 1.27
C THR A 309 -10.90 -7.83 2.09
N ALA A 310 -11.42 -7.80 3.32
CA ALA A 310 -11.18 -6.76 4.31
C ALA A 310 -9.72 -6.76 4.83
N ALA A 311 -9.31 -5.66 5.48
CA ALA A 311 -8.09 -5.65 6.28
C ALA A 311 -8.13 -6.72 7.38
N GLY A 312 -7.02 -7.44 7.54
CA GLY A 312 -6.93 -8.68 8.33
C GLY A 312 -7.26 -9.95 7.52
N GLY A 313 -7.57 -9.84 6.24
CA GLY A 313 -7.66 -10.96 5.29
C GLY A 313 -6.31 -11.32 4.67
N ILE A 314 -6.26 -12.41 3.91
CA ILE A 314 -5.03 -12.97 3.34
C ILE A 314 -5.05 -12.83 1.82
N ILE A 315 -3.91 -12.47 1.24
CA ILE A 315 -3.61 -12.67 -0.19
C ILE A 315 -2.65 -13.86 -0.27
N ASN A 316 -2.97 -14.84 -1.12
CA ASN A 316 -2.12 -15.99 -1.40
C ASN A 316 -1.71 -15.94 -2.88
N ASP A 317 -0.42 -15.75 -3.13
CA ASP A 317 0.19 -15.91 -4.45
C ASP A 317 0.38 -17.40 -4.69
N VAL A 318 -0.41 -17.92 -5.65
CA VAL A 318 -0.43 -19.31 -6.08
C VAL A 318 0.27 -19.50 -7.42
N GLN A 319 1.03 -18.50 -7.89
CA GLN A 319 1.83 -18.63 -9.10
C GLN A 319 2.87 -19.74 -8.94
N GLU A 320 2.96 -20.64 -9.92
CA GLU A 320 3.89 -21.75 -9.89
C GLU A 320 5.33 -21.25 -9.70
N GLY A 321 6.00 -21.75 -8.66
CA GLY A 321 7.36 -21.34 -8.30
C GLY A 321 7.48 -20.11 -7.39
N ASN A 322 6.42 -19.30 -7.24
CA ASN A 322 6.42 -18.03 -6.49
C ASN A 322 5.38 -18.07 -5.35
N SER A 323 5.58 -18.98 -4.39
CA SER A 323 4.63 -19.10 -3.28
C SER A 323 4.82 -18.00 -2.25
N HIS A 324 3.82 -17.13 -2.10
CA HIS A 324 3.88 -16.00 -1.18
C HIS A 324 2.54 -15.74 -0.49
N VAL A 325 2.56 -15.40 0.79
CA VAL A 325 1.34 -15.02 1.53
C VAL A 325 1.52 -13.64 2.16
N MET A 326 0.49 -12.82 2.07
CA MET A 326 0.51 -11.43 2.53
C MET A 326 -0.73 -11.13 3.37
N MET A 327 -0.61 -10.16 4.27
CA MET A 327 -1.74 -9.66 5.05
C MET A 327 -2.34 -8.43 4.36
N VAL A 328 -3.63 -8.43 4.07
CA VAL A 328 -4.35 -7.23 3.65
C VAL A 328 -4.40 -6.26 4.82
N VAL A 329 -3.94 -5.03 4.64
CA VAL A 329 -3.91 -4.01 5.70
C VAL A 329 -4.84 -2.82 5.45
N ALA A 330 -5.29 -2.61 4.22
CA ALA A 330 -6.42 -1.75 3.91
C ALA A 330 -7.13 -2.25 2.65
N ASN A 331 -8.44 -2.07 2.61
CA ASN A 331 -9.24 -2.18 1.39
C ASN A 331 -10.42 -1.23 1.53
N ASP A 332 -10.28 -0.04 0.93
CA ASP A 332 -11.20 1.08 1.14
C ASP A 332 -12.30 1.15 0.06
N GLY A 333 -12.40 0.11 -0.78
CA GLY A 333 -13.34 0.02 -1.89
C GLY A 333 -12.88 0.73 -3.16
N THR A 334 -11.72 1.40 -3.12
CA THR A 334 -11.05 2.01 -4.28
C THR A 334 -9.67 1.38 -4.51
N THR A 335 -8.88 1.26 -3.45
CA THR A 335 -7.56 0.61 -3.46
C THR A 335 -7.46 -0.43 -2.33
N MET A 336 -6.52 -1.36 -2.52
CA MET A 336 -6.13 -2.34 -1.50
C MET A 336 -4.65 -2.20 -1.24
N THR A 337 -4.25 -2.28 0.03
CA THR A 337 -2.85 -2.37 0.42
C THR A 337 -2.59 -3.62 1.25
N TYR A 338 -1.34 -4.08 1.22
CA TYR A 338 -0.88 -5.25 1.96
C TYR A 338 0.44 -4.98 2.68
N SER A 339 0.70 -5.80 3.68
CA SER A 339 1.99 -5.90 4.37
C SER A 339 2.51 -7.32 4.28
N ALA A 340 3.83 -7.46 4.12
CA ALA A 340 4.47 -8.75 3.88
C ALA A 340 5.92 -8.79 4.38
N HIS A 341 6.42 -10.01 4.50
CA HIS A 341 7.84 -10.35 4.67
C HIS A 341 8.42 -10.92 3.37
N THR A 342 9.63 -11.48 3.38
CA THR A 342 10.39 -11.99 2.23
C THR A 342 11.00 -10.88 1.38
N THR A 343 10.17 -9.99 0.82
CA THR A 343 10.62 -8.77 0.13
C THR A 343 10.30 -7.49 0.89
N ASP A 344 9.98 -7.63 2.19
CA ASP A 344 9.54 -6.64 3.17
C ASP A 344 8.80 -5.44 2.58
N ARG A 345 7.47 -5.46 2.73
CA ARG A 345 6.56 -4.44 2.21
C ARG A 345 5.67 -3.94 3.32
N LEU A 346 5.65 -2.64 3.55
CA LEU A 346 4.78 -1.99 4.51
C LEU A 346 3.70 -1.20 3.78
N LYS A 347 2.44 -1.64 3.84
CA LYS A 347 1.29 -0.93 3.24
C LYS A 347 1.47 -0.64 1.74
N HIS A 348 1.95 -1.63 0.99
CA HIS A 348 2.09 -1.53 -0.48
C HIS A 348 0.78 -1.69 -1.19
N SER A 349 0.60 -0.98 -2.31
CA SER A 349 -0.60 -1.16 -3.14
C SER A 349 -0.62 -2.54 -3.77
N PHE A 350 -1.81 -3.11 -3.89
CA PHE A 350 -2.05 -4.27 -4.71
C PHE A 350 -2.68 -3.87 -6.05
N ALA A 351 -2.09 -4.35 -7.15
CA ALA A 351 -2.48 -4.05 -8.54
C ALA A 351 -4.00 -4.13 -8.76
N THR A 352 -4.57 -3.22 -9.55
CA THR A 352 -6.02 -3.09 -9.72
C THR A 352 -6.69 -4.31 -10.34
N PHE A 353 -5.95 -5.17 -11.05
CA PHE A 353 -6.49 -6.38 -11.64
C PHE A 353 -6.50 -7.56 -10.66
N SER A 354 -7.32 -8.56 -10.94
CA SER A 354 -7.26 -9.87 -10.31
C SER A 354 -6.85 -10.88 -11.37
N THR A 355 -5.81 -11.66 -11.12
CA THR A 355 -5.43 -12.81 -11.93
C THR A 355 -5.72 -14.09 -11.16
N SER A 356 -5.73 -15.24 -11.84
CA SER A 356 -5.78 -16.55 -11.17
C SER A 356 -4.52 -16.87 -10.36
N ALA A 357 -3.48 -16.05 -10.46
CA ALA A 357 -2.27 -16.16 -9.66
C ALA A 357 -2.48 -15.70 -8.21
N TYR A 358 -3.52 -14.92 -7.93
CA TYR A 358 -3.79 -14.41 -6.59
C TYR A 358 -5.14 -14.85 -6.09
N GLU A 359 -5.14 -15.51 -4.94
CA GLU A 359 -6.34 -15.90 -4.22
C GLU A 359 -6.49 -15.05 -2.96
N PHE A 360 -7.74 -14.74 -2.62
CA PHE A 360 -8.05 -13.90 -1.49
C PHE A 360 -8.91 -14.63 -0.49
N TYR A 361 -8.69 -14.37 0.79
CA TYR A 361 -9.35 -15.10 1.87
C TYR A 361 -9.76 -14.17 3.01
N VAL A 362 -10.98 -14.39 3.53
CA VAL A 362 -11.52 -13.70 4.69
C VAL A 362 -11.90 -14.70 5.78
N PHE A 363 -11.92 -14.23 7.02
CA PHE A 363 -12.36 -15.05 8.14
C PHE A 363 -13.81 -15.53 7.95
N ASN A 364 -14.03 -16.81 8.21
CA ASN A 364 -15.30 -17.49 8.02
C ASN A 364 -16.14 -17.43 9.31
N ALA A 365 -16.72 -16.26 9.55
CA ALA A 365 -17.68 -16.02 10.64
C ALA A 365 -19.09 -16.53 10.30
#